data_AF-A0A1C7Z7Z6-F1
#
_entry.id   AF-A0A1C7Z7Z6-F1
#
_cell.length_a   1.000
_cell.length_b   1.000
_cell.length_c   1.000
_cell.angle_alpha   90.00
_cell.angle_beta   90.00
_cell.angle_gamma   90.00
#
_symmetry.space_group_name_H-M   'P 1'
#
loop_
_entity.id
_entity.type
_entity.pdbx_description
1 polymer ?
#
loop_
_entity_poly.entity_id
_entity_poly.type
_entity_poly.pdbx_seq_one_letter_code
_entity_poly.pdbx_strand_id
1 'polypeptide(L)'
;MEMSDSTDQALLVPFVGPTLLGTPLLNKGTAFTQHERDTLHLQGLLPQQIETIEQQVQRAYHQFQGCTTDLDKHVLLRSIQDFNETLFFRLVDEHLDEMLPIIYTPTVGKACQEFSRIYRSHRGLFISIADRDRIDEILNNVTKDHVKIIVVSDCERILGLGDQGVGGMGIPIGKLSLYTACGGISPAYTLPVVLDVGTNNPGLLADPLYFGRREQRIRGAEYDAFLQAFVEGVQRRWPEAILQFEDFALTNAMPLLARYRDQLCCFNDDIQGTAAVTVGTLLAACKVKGQRLSDQTVAFVGAGSAGCGIAEQIIAAMQLEGLSDAQARSQVFLLNSKGLLTDRQPDLYDFQQRLAHSSESLAQWDFDADWPSLQDVVSNAKPTVLIGVSGKAGLFTQPIIQTMHAHCAQPIIMPLSNPTSQIEAHPKDILQWTDGQALVATGSPFLPIELFGKTFPIAQCNNSYIFPGIGLGAIASKATRITDGMLMASAQALADSAGAGQMLPPLRDVQAVSKRIALAVGLAAQRDLVAEPASEQTLRDAIDEHFWYPVYRNYERRPE
;
A
#
# COMPACT_ATOMS: atom_id res chain seq x y z
N MET A 1 23.52 -3.57 12.29
CA MET A 1 24.05 -4.88 11.85
C MET A 1 23.72 -5.01 10.38
N GLU A 2 24.69 -4.77 9.49
CA GLU A 2 24.53 -5.02 8.06
C GLU A 2 24.41 -6.53 7.83
N MET A 3 23.27 -6.98 7.33
CA MET A 3 23.11 -8.37 6.91
C MET A 3 23.51 -8.44 5.44
N SER A 4 24.68 -9.04 5.15
CA SER A 4 25.05 -9.42 3.78
C SER A 4 24.30 -10.71 3.41
N ASP A 5 23.68 -10.80 2.25
CA ASP A 5 22.82 -11.95 1.87
C ASP A 5 23.57 -13.23 1.43
N SER A 6 24.89 -13.27 1.56
CA SER A 6 25.65 -14.52 1.45
C SER A 6 25.27 -15.49 2.57
N THR A 7 24.53 -16.55 2.22
CA THR A 7 24.21 -17.67 3.13
C THR A 7 25.44 -18.47 3.56
N ASP A 8 26.54 -18.33 2.83
CA ASP A 8 27.79 -19.07 3.07
C ASP A 8 28.59 -18.49 4.25
N GLN A 9 28.36 -17.22 4.60
CA GLN A 9 29.02 -16.58 5.74
C GLN A 9 28.11 -16.57 6.96
N ALA A 10 28.62 -17.09 8.07
CA ALA A 10 27.93 -17.08 9.35
C ALA A 10 27.70 -15.63 9.83
N LEU A 11 26.50 -15.38 10.35
CA LEU A 11 26.12 -14.10 10.93
C LEU A 11 26.60 -14.05 12.38
N LEU A 12 27.39 -13.02 12.71
CA LEU A 12 27.83 -12.79 14.08
C LEU A 12 26.67 -12.21 14.91
N VAL A 13 26.17 -12.98 15.86
CA VAL A 13 25.08 -12.55 16.75
C VAL A 13 25.61 -12.04 18.08
N PRO A 14 25.13 -10.88 18.58
CA PRO A 14 25.59 -10.31 19.85
C PRO A 14 24.88 -10.92 21.08
N PHE A 15 23.84 -11.72 20.87
CA PHE A 15 23.01 -12.29 21.94
C PHE A 15 23.20 -13.80 22.05
N VAL A 16 23.07 -14.31 23.27
CA VAL A 16 23.10 -15.73 23.61
C VAL A 16 21.96 -16.06 24.59
N GLY A 17 21.66 -17.33 24.78
CA GLY A 17 20.70 -17.79 25.77
C GLY A 17 19.28 -17.22 25.57
N PRO A 18 18.55 -16.93 26.67
CA PRO A 18 17.19 -16.40 26.60
C PRO A 18 17.04 -15.10 25.80
N THR A 19 18.04 -14.21 25.81
CA THR A 19 18.01 -12.95 25.06
C THR A 19 17.97 -13.20 23.55
N LEU A 20 18.71 -14.19 23.05
CA LEU A 20 18.66 -14.59 21.65
C LEU A 20 17.27 -15.16 21.29
N LEU A 21 16.70 -16.01 22.14
CA LEU A 21 15.35 -16.56 21.94
C LEU A 21 14.26 -15.49 21.99
N GLY A 22 14.47 -14.42 22.75
CA GLY A 22 13.58 -13.27 22.83
C GLY A 22 13.75 -12.24 21.69
N THR A 23 14.69 -12.45 20.76
CA THR A 23 14.94 -11.53 19.64
C THR A 23 14.32 -12.11 18.35
N PRO A 24 13.12 -11.66 17.91
CA PRO A 24 12.34 -12.40 16.91
C PRO A 24 13.01 -12.57 15.55
N LEU A 25 13.80 -11.57 15.13
CA LEU A 25 14.55 -11.60 13.88
C LEU A 25 15.66 -12.65 13.88
N LEU A 26 16.23 -12.94 15.05
CA LEU A 26 17.32 -13.91 15.20
C LEU A 26 16.81 -15.27 15.69
N ASN A 27 15.70 -15.33 16.39
CA ASN A 27 15.18 -16.56 16.95
C ASN A 27 14.81 -17.57 15.84
N LYS A 28 15.40 -18.76 15.89
CA LYS A 28 15.06 -19.90 15.02
C LYS A 28 14.14 -20.91 15.69
N GLY A 29 13.82 -20.72 16.98
CA GLY A 29 13.11 -21.70 17.79
C GLY A 29 13.80 -23.07 17.78
N THR A 30 13.04 -24.11 17.48
CA THR A 30 13.53 -25.49 17.37
C THR A 30 14.53 -25.74 16.24
N ALA A 31 14.70 -24.79 15.30
CA ALA A 31 15.62 -24.93 14.16
C ALA A 31 17.06 -24.50 14.43
N PHE A 32 17.40 -24.07 15.66
CA PHE A 32 18.80 -23.94 16.05
C PHE A 32 19.50 -25.30 15.98
N THR A 33 20.62 -25.35 15.26
CA THR A 33 21.42 -26.57 15.14
C THR A 33 22.06 -26.96 16.47
N GLN A 34 22.52 -28.21 16.60
CA GLN A 34 23.21 -28.66 17.80
C GLN A 34 24.43 -27.78 18.12
N HIS A 35 25.22 -27.43 17.09
CA HIS A 35 26.38 -26.54 17.24
C HIS A 35 26.00 -25.14 17.72
N GLU A 36 24.94 -24.55 17.15
CA GLU A 36 24.43 -23.24 17.60
C GLU A 36 23.91 -23.31 19.03
N ARG A 37 23.23 -24.39 19.41
CA ARG A 37 22.74 -24.56 20.79
C ARG A 37 23.88 -24.64 21.81
N ASP A 38 24.98 -25.28 21.45
CA ASP A 38 26.18 -25.37 22.30
C ASP A 38 26.90 -24.02 22.39
N THR A 39 27.13 -23.36 21.26
CA THR A 39 27.92 -22.12 21.18
C THR A 39 27.17 -20.87 21.65
N LEU A 40 25.84 -20.86 21.51
CA LEU A 40 24.96 -19.74 21.88
C LEU A 40 24.23 -19.99 23.20
N HIS A 41 24.66 -20.97 24.00
CA HIS A 41 24.13 -21.28 25.34
C HIS A 41 22.61 -21.54 25.36
N LEU A 42 22.11 -22.33 24.41
CA LEU A 42 20.69 -22.68 24.29
C LEU A 42 20.36 -24.09 24.81
N GLN A 43 21.35 -24.84 25.29
CA GLN A 43 21.13 -26.19 25.81
C GLN A 43 20.14 -26.20 26.98
N GLY A 44 19.16 -27.11 26.90
CA GLY A 44 18.07 -27.23 27.89
C GLY A 44 16.97 -26.16 27.78
N LEU A 45 17.12 -25.12 26.95
CA LEU A 45 16.09 -24.09 26.74
C LEU A 45 15.07 -24.46 25.66
N LEU A 46 15.39 -25.44 24.81
CA LEU A 46 14.58 -25.89 23.68
C LEU A 46 14.38 -27.41 23.74
N PRO A 47 13.27 -27.93 23.19
CA PRO A 47 13.08 -29.38 23.02
C PRO A 47 14.25 -30.03 22.27
N GLN A 48 14.54 -31.30 22.57
CA GLN A 48 15.67 -32.03 21.96
C GLN A 48 15.57 -32.13 20.43
N GLN A 49 14.34 -32.21 19.90
CA GLN A 49 14.12 -32.26 18.46
C GLN A 49 14.64 -30.97 17.80
N ILE A 50 15.44 -31.15 16.75
CA ILE A 50 15.84 -30.08 15.84
C ILE A 50 14.92 -30.18 14.63
N GLU A 51 14.21 -29.08 14.32
CA GLU A 51 13.33 -28.99 13.16
C GLU A 51 14.06 -28.28 11.99
N THR A 52 13.70 -28.60 10.75
CA THR A 52 14.00 -27.72 9.61
C THR A 52 12.98 -26.57 9.54
N ILE A 53 13.26 -25.54 8.75
CA ILE A 53 12.29 -24.44 8.58
C ILE A 53 10.98 -24.96 7.94
N GLU A 54 11.06 -25.92 7.03
CA GLU A 54 9.89 -26.54 6.38
C GLU A 54 9.01 -27.29 7.40
N GLN A 55 9.62 -27.99 8.36
CA GLN A 55 8.88 -28.66 9.43
C GLN A 55 8.18 -27.65 10.34
N GLN A 56 8.84 -26.53 10.65
CA GLN A 56 8.22 -25.44 11.42
C GLN A 56 7.08 -24.79 10.65
N VAL A 57 7.22 -24.59 9.33
CA VAL A 57 6.17 -24.07 8.45
C VAL A 57 4.97 -25.00 8.45
N GLN A 58 5.17 -26.31 8.27
CA GLN A 58 4.08 -27.29 8.34
C GLN A 58 3.31 -27.23 9.67
N ARG A 59 4.04 -27.13 10.78
CA ARG A 59 3.43 -27.02 12.11
C ARG A 59 2.67 -25.70 12.28
N ALA A 60 3.23 -24.59 11.82
CA ALA A 60 2.57 -23.28 11.88
C ALA A 60 1.34 -23.22 10.96
N TYR A 61 1.41 -23.80 9.77
CA TYR A 61 0.28 -23.90 8.85
C TYR A 61 -0.86 -24.75 9.41
N HIS A 62 -0.54 -25.88 10.06
CA HIS A 62 -1.56 -26.68 10.75
C HIS A 62 -2.26 -25.90 11.87
N GLN A 63 -1.54 -25.05 12.62
CA GLN A 63 -2.15 -24.16 13.62
C GLN A 63 -3.05 -23.11 12.95
N PHE A 64 -2.62 -22.55 11.83
CA PHE A 64 -3.38 -21.58 11.04
C PHE A 64 -4.69 -22.17 10.49
N GLN A 65 -4.65 -23.41 9.99
CA GLN A 65 -5.84 -24.12 9.52
C GLN A 65 -6.82 -24.46 10.66
N GLY A 66 -6.31 -24.58 11.90
CA GLY A 66 -7.13 -24.80 13.09
C GLY A 66 -7.85 -23.56 13.63
N CYS A 67 -7.56 -22.36 13.11
CA CYS A 67 -8.22 -21.12 13.52
C CYS A 67 -9.65 -21.02 12.96
N THR A 68 -10.58 -20.52 13.79
CA THR A 68 -12.01 -20.44 13.44
C THR A 68 -12.35 -19.20 12.63
N THR A 69 -11.72 -18.06 12.95
CA THR A 69 -11.99 -16.77 12.29
C THR A 69 -10.73 -16.18 11.67
N ASP A 70 -10.90 -15.27 10.71
CA ASP A 70 -9.78 -14.55 10.11
C ASP A 70 -9.03 -13.68 11.14
N LEU A 71 -9.74 -13.18 12.16
CA LEU A 71 -9.10 -12.47 13.27
C LEU A 71 -8.22 -13.40 14.11
N ASP A 72 -8.66 -14.64 14.38
CA ASP A 72 -7.83 -15.63 15.07
C ASP A 72 -6.57 -15.96 14.26
N LYS A 73 -6.73 -16.13 12.95
CA LYS A 73 -5.61 -16.31 12.02
C LYS A 73 -4.65 -15.13 12.06
N HIS A 74 -5.16 -13.90 12.07
CA HIS A 74 -4.34 -12.69 12.19
C HIS A 74 -3.55 -12.67 13.50
N VAL A 75 -4.21 -12.95 14.62
CA VAL A 75 -3.57 -12.97 15.95
C VAL A 75 -2.50 -14.06 16.03
N LEU A 76 -2.74 -15.25 15.44
CA LEU A 76 -1.74 -16.30 15.34
C LEU A 76 -0.54 -15.85 14.51
N LEU A 77 -0.77 -15.32 13.30
CA LEU A 77 0.29 -14.86 12.42
C LEU A 77 1.15 -13.76 13.06
N ARG A 78 0.53 -12.81 13.79
CA ARG A 78 1.26 -11.80 14.57
C ARG A 78 2.06 -12.41 15.71
N SER A 79 1.49 -13.39 16.42
CA SER A 79 2.23 -14.12 17.45
C SER A 79 3.45 -14.87 16.89
N ILE A 80 3.36 -15.42 15.68
CA ILE A 80 4.50 -16.04 15.00
C ILE A 80 5.53 -14.96 14.65
N GLN A 81 5.11 -13.83 14.08
CA GLN A 81 6.01 -12.72 13.74
C GLN A 81 6.76 -12.15 14.95
N ASP A 82 6.09 -12.05 16.10
CA ASP A 82 6.67 -11.57 17.36
C ASP A 82 7.55 -12.62 18.05
N PHE A 83 7.49 -13.88 17.63
CA PHE A 83 8.33 -14.95 18.17
C PHE A 83 9.52 -15.28 17.27
N ASN A 84 9.28 -15.40 15.97
CA ASN A 84 10.23 -15.82 14.95
C ASN A 84 9.83 -15.19 13.61
N GLU A 85 10.49 -14.09 13.27
CA GLU A 85 10.13 -13.26 12.13
C GLU A 85 10.50 -13.94 10.79
N THR A 86 11.58 -14.72 10.77
CA THR A 86 11.96 -15.51 9.57
C THR A 86 10.92 -16.58 9.26
N LEU A 87 10.46 -17.32 10.26
CA LEU A 87 9.40 -18.32 10.10
C LEU A 87 8.07 -17.68 9.64
N PHE A 88 7.71 -16.53 10.20
CA PHE A 88 6.52 -15.79 9.77
C PHE A 88 6.58 -15.47 8.27
N PHE A 89 7.68 -14.88 7.80
CA PHE A 89 7.80 -14.55 6.38
C PHE A 89 7.92 -15.78 5.48
N ARG A 90 8.57 -16.85 5.94
CA ARG A 90 8.63 -18.11 5.19
C ARG A 90 7.23 -18.71 5.00
N LEU A 91 6.42 -18.71 6.06
CA LEU A 91 5.05 -19.20 6.03
C LEU A 91 4.17 -18.35 5.09
N VAL A 92 4.30 -17.02 5.15
CA VAL A 92 3.58 -16.10 4.26
C VAL A 92 4.01 -16.29 2.80
N ASP A 93 5.30 -16.48 2.53
CA ASP A 93 5.83 -16.70 1.18
C ASP A 93 5.27 -17.98 0.54
N GLU A 94 5.19 -19.08 1.29
CA GLU A 94 4.63 -20.35 0.80
C GLU A 94 3.10 -20.30 0.58
N HIS A 95 2.39 -19.43 1.28
CA HIS A 95 0.93 -19.33 1.27
C HIS A 95 0.41 -17.91 0.99
N LEU A 96 1.09 -17.17 0.11
CA LEU A 96 0.90 -15.74 -0.06
C LEU A 96 -0.56 -15.35 -0.38
N ASP A 97 -1.19 -16.05 -1.32
CA ASP A 97 -2.57 -15.79 -1.72
C ASP A 97 -3.58 -15.96 -0.57
N GLU A 98 -3.32 -16.92 0.34
CA GLU A 98 -4.19 -17.21 1.49
C GLU A 98 -3.92 -16.24 2.66
N MET A 99 -2.67 -15.85 2.88
CA MET A 99 -2.27 -15.10 4.08
C MET A 99 -2.22 -13.59 3.88
N LEU A 100 -2.01 -13.09 2.66
CA LEU A 100 -2.04 -11.66 2.37
C LEU A 100 -3.34 -10.97 2.84
N PRO A 101 -4.56 -11.51 2.58
CA PRO A 101 -5.79 -10.91 3.09
C PRO A 101 -5.95 -11.00 4.63
N ILE A 102 -5.17 -11.85 5.29
CA ILE A 102 -5.16 -11.99 6.76
C ILE A 102 -4.22 -10.98 7.41
N ILE A 103 -3.01 -10.80 6.88
CA ILE A 103 -2.01 -9.88 7.44
C ILE A 103 -2.26 -8.42 7.07
N TYR A 104 -3.03 -8.18 5.99
CA TYR A 104 -3.43 -6.86 5.52
C TYR A 104 -4.95 -6.81 5.25
N THR A 105 -5.38 -6.10 4.21
CA THR A 105 -6.81 -5.92 3.89
C THR A 105 -7.44 -7.22 3.38
N PRO A 106 -8.64 -7.59 3.87
CA PRO A 106 -9.52 -6.79 4.73
C PRO A 106 -9.33 -6.99 6.24
N THR A 107 -8.70 -8.08 6.68
CA THR A 107 -8.70 -8.50 8.10
C THR A 107 -8.00 -7.51 9.04
N VAL A 108 -6.95 -6.83 8.57
CA VAL A 108 -6.23 -5.82 9.35
C VAL A 108 -7.14 -4.70 9.84
N GLY A 109 -8.21 -4.38 9.11
CA GLY A 109 -9.18 -3.39 9.53
C GLY A 109 -9.88 -3.77 10.83
N LYS A 110 -10.35 -5.03 10.92
CA LYS A 110 -10.95 -5.55 12.15
C LYS A 110 -9.92 -5.65 13.27
N ALA A 111 -8.68 -6.03 12.95
CA ALA A 111 -7.59 -6.05 13.92
C ALA A 111 -7.27 -4.65 14.48
N CYS A 112 -7.38 -3.58 13.68
CA CYS A 112 -7.20 -2.21 14.15
C CYS A 112 -8.30 -1.78 15.11
N GLN A 113 -9.57 -2.13 14.82
CA GLN A 113 -10.69 -1.85 15.73
C GLN A 113 -10.55 -2.56 17.08
N GLU A 114 -10.06 -3.80 17.06
CA GLU A 114 -9.85 -4.62 18.25
C GLU A 114 -8.44 -4.46 18.86
N PHE A 115 -7.61 -3.56 18.32
CA PHE A 115 -6.17 -3.50 18.61
C PHE A 115 -5.86 -3.48 20.09
N SER A 116 -6.57 -2.64 20.86
CA SER A 116 -6.30 -2.50 22.29
C SER A 116 -6.68 -3.75 23.11
N ARG A 117 -7.58 -4.60 22.59
CA ARG A 117 -8.00 -5.86 23.21
C ARG A 117 -7.10 -7.03 22.83
N ILE A 118 -6.57 -7.04 21.60
CA ILE A 118 -5.76 -8.14 21.07
C ILE A 118 -4.25 -7.91 21.22
N TYR A 119 -3.82 -6.74 21.71
CA TYR A 119 -2.42 -6.39 21.90
C TYR A 119 -1.70 -7.39 22.82
N ARG A 120 -0.51 -7.82 22.41
CA ARG A 120 0.31 -8.83 23.12
C ARG A 120 1.76 -8.43 23.26
N SER A 121 2.35 -7.85 22.23
CA SER A 121 3.76 -7.50 22.17
C SER A 121 3.94 -6.10 21.57
N HIS A 122 5.06 -5.48 21.91
CA HIS A 122 5.44 -4.19 21.34
C HIS A 122 5.96 -4.39 19.91
N ARG A 123 5.51 -3.55 18.97
CA ARG A 123 6.05 -3.48 17.61
C ARG A 123 5.86 -2.07 17.06
N GLY A 124 6.96 -1.45 16.64
CA GLY A 124 6.96 -0.07 16.17
C GLY A 124 7.07 0.96 17.29
N LEU A 125 6.90 2.23 16.92
CA LEU A 125 6.91 3.37 17.83
C LEU A 125 5.54 4.01 17.92
N PHE A 126 5.16 4.39 19.14
CA PHE A 126 4.01 5.24 19.41
C PHE A 126 4.56 6.57 19.93
N ILE A 127 4.39 7.64 19.14
CA ILE A 127 4.90 8.97 19.48
C ILE A 127 3.70 9.85 19.74
N SER A 128 3.48 10.22 21.00
CA SER A 128 2.39 11.13 21.37
C SER A 128 2.82 12.58 21.16
N ILE A 129 1.88 13.44 20.78
CA ILE A 129 2.13 14.87 20.61
C ILE A 129 2.65 15.56 21.88
N ALA A 130 2.31 15.02 23.07
CA ALA A 130 2.87 15.52 24.33
C ALA A 130 4.37 15.24 24.50
N ASP A 131 4.93 14.34 23.69
CA ASP A 131 6.35 13.98 23.70
C ASP A 131 7.15 14.69 22.60
N ARG A 132 6.61 15.78 22.02
CA ARG A 132 7.23 16.54 20.93
C ARG A 132 8.69 16.90 21.22
N ASP A 133 9.00 17.35 22.42
CA ASP A 133 10.37 17.76 22.81
C ASP A 133 11.30 16.57 23.12
N ARG A 134 10.78 15.35 23.11
CA ARG A 134 11.50 14.10 23.39
C ARG A 134 11.57 13.17 22.18
N ILE A 135 11.19 13.63 21.00
CA ILE A 135 11.20 12.81 19.78
C ILE A 135 12.57 12.17 19.53
N ASP A 136 13.66 12.94 19.65
CA ASP A 136 15.02 12.39 19.44
C ASP A 136 15.36 11.28 20.45
N GLU A 137 14.92 11.40 21.71
CA GLU A 137 15.07 10.35 22.73
C GLU A 137 14.29 9.09 22.33
N ILE A 138 13.04 9.26 21.90
CA ILE A 138 12.16 8.15 21.48
C ILE A 138 12.74 7.42 20.27
N LEU A 139 13.21 8.15 19.26
CA LEU A 139 13.82 7.57 18.07
C LEU A 139 15.12 6.82 18.41
N ASN A 140 15.91 7.31 19.37
CA ASN A 140 17.13 6.65 19.83
C ASN A 140 16.88 5.35 20.62
N ASN A 141 15.66 5.11 21.11
CA ASN A 141 15.30 3.82 21.73
C ASN A 141 15.17 2.68 20.70
N VAL A 142 15.09 2.99 19.40
CA VAL A 142 15.04 1.98 18.34
C VAL A 142 16.41 1.32 18.19
N THR A 143 16.46 0.01 18.44
CA THR A 143 17.69 -0.81 18.36
C THR A 143 18.17 -1.06 16.93
N LYS A 144 17.38 -0.69 15.92
CA LYS A 144 17.72 -0.80 14.50
C LYS A 144 18.48 0.44 14.04
N ASP A 145 19.76 0.29 13.75
CA ASP A 145 20.60 1.42 13.32
C ASP A 145 20.39 1.86 11.87
N HIS A 146 19.99 0.96 10.98
CA HIS A 146 19.92 1.20 9.54
C HIS A 146 18.48 1.07 9.02
N VAL A 147 17.55 1.81 9.63
CA VAL A 147 16.17 1.85 9.13
C VAL A 147 16.18 2.49 7.74
N LYS A 148 15.64 1.76 6.75
CA LYS A 148 15.51 2.20 5.35
C LYS A 148 14.09 2.59 4.99
N ILE A 149 13.07 1.99 5.63
CA ILE A 149 11.66 2.31 5.37
C ILE A 149 10.93 2.52 6.67
N ILE A 150 10.25 3.66 6.76
CA ILE A 150 9.35 4.03 7.83
C ILE A 150 7.96 4.16 7.22
N VAL A 151 6.99 3.42 7.75
CA VAL A 151 5.58 3.68 7.45
C VAL A 151 4.99 4.39 8.66
N VAL A 152 4.52 5.60 8.44
CA VAL A 152 3.96 6.47 9.49
C VAL A 152 2.49 6.76 9.21
N SER A 153 1.69 6.81 10.28
CA SER A 153 0.28 7.13 10.23
C SER A 153 -0.15 7.89 11.48
N ASP A 154 -1.05 8.87 11.35
CA ASP A 154 -1.81 9.43 12.48
C ASP A 154 -3.15 8.70 12.70
N CYS A 155 -3.45 7.73 11.82
CA CYS A 155 -4.56 6.78 11.90
C CYS A 155 -5.94 7.43 11.90
N GLU A 156 -6.05 8.64 11.35
CA GLU A 156 -7.31 9.36 11.29
C GLU A 156 -8.27 8.80 10.23
N ARG A 157 -7.74 8.22 9.16
CA ARG A 157 -8.51 7.79 8.01
C ARG A 157 -8.13 6.37 7.59
N ILE A 158 -8.19 5.42 8.52
CA ILE A 158 -8.02 4.01 8.19
C ILE A 158 -9.07 3.61 7.15
N LEU A 159 -8.63 3.07 6.00
CA LEU A 159 -9.47 2.83 4.82
C LEU A 159 -10.79 2.10 5.17
N GLY A 160 -11.92 2.79 4.93
CA GLY A 160 -13.27 2.26 5.18
C GLY A 160 -13.71 2.21 6.65
N LEU A 161 -12.84 2.56 7.59
CA LEU A 161 -13.09 2.50 9.05
C LEU A 161 -13.00 3.86 9.75
N GLY A 162 -12.36 4.84 9.12
CA GLY A 162 -12.19 6.19 9.69
C GLY A 162 -11.17 6.22 10.83
N ASP A 163 -11.44 7.05 11.84
CA ASP A 163 -10.51 7.32 12.91
C ASP A 163 -10.41 6.14 13.89
N GLN A 164 -9.23 5.50 13.93
CA GLN A 164 -8.94 4.38 14.83
C GLN A 164 -7.91 4.73 15.92
N GLY A 165 -7.46 6.00 15.99
CA GLY A 165 -6.41 6.44 16.91
C GLY A 165 -5.20 5.49 16.89
N VAL A 166 -4.61 5.19 18.06
CA VAL A 166 -3.45 4.27 18.11
C VAL A 166 -3.75 2.84 17.69
N GLY A 167 -5.02 2.45 17.62
CA GLY A 167 -5.44 1.14 17.11
C GLY A 167 -5.05 0.93 15.65
N GLY A 168 -4.89 2.02 14.90
CA GLY A 168 -4.43 1.97 13.51
C GLY A 168 -2.96 1.56 13.33
N MET A 169 -2.18 1.31 14.39
CA MET A 169 -0.82 0.75 14.30
C MET A 169 -0.75 -0.56 13.49
N GLY A 170 -1.86 -1.32 13.44
CA GLY A 170 -1.96 -2.50 12.59
C GLY A 170 -1.67 -2.22 11.11
N ILE A 171 -1.94 -1.00 10.61
CA ILE A 171 -1.71 -0.61 9.22
C ILE A 171 -0.21 -0.45 8.91
N PRO A 172 0.58 0.41 9.60
CA PRO A 172 2.03 0.46 9.40
C PRO A 172 2.71 -0.91 9.51
N ILE A 173 2.32 -1.72 10.49
CA ILE A 173 2.86 -3.07 10.67
C ILE A 173 2.51 -3.95 9.45
N GLY A 174 1.26 -3.91 9.00
CA GLY A 174 0.79 -4.65 7.83
C GLY A 174 1.52 -4.26 6.55
N LYS A 175 1.63 -2.95 6.25
CA LYS A 175 2.38 -2.44 5.09
C LYS A 175 3.83 -2.88 5.09
N LEU A 176 4.52 -2.79 6.22
CA LEU A 176 5.92 -3.24 6.32
C LEU A 176 6.07 -4.75 6.17
N SER A 177 5.05 -5.52 6.57
CA SER A 177 5.01 -6.96 6.28
C SER A 177 4.91 -7.21 4.76
N LEU A 178 4.15 -6.39 4.03
CA LEU A 178 4.05 -6.47 2.57
C LEU A 178 5.32 -5.97 1.85
N TYR A 179 6.00 -4.95 2.38
CA TYR A 179 7.32 -4.57 1.88
C TYR A 179 8.31 -5.72 1.90
N THR A 180 8.26 -6.55 2.96
CA THR A 180 9.11 -7.74 3.07
C THR A 180 8.60 -8.86 2.17
N ALA A 181 7.34 -9.27 2.30
CA ALA A 181 6.80 -10.44 1.59
C ALA A 181 6.71 -10.24 0.07
N CYS A 182 6.41 -9.02 -0.39
CA CYS A 182 6.26 -8.71 -1.81
C CYS A 182 7.52 -8.05 -2.40
N GLY A 183 8.22 -7.21 -1.64
CA GLY A 183 9.37 -6.43 -2.12
C GLY A 183 10.73 -6.97 -1.70
N GLY A 184 10.80 -8.03 -0.89
CA GLY A 184 12.06 -8.57 -0.40
C GLY A 184 12.81 -7.61 0.53
N ILE A 185 12.17 -6.59 1.09
CA ILE A 185 12.88 -5.63 1.95
C ILE A 185 13.01 -6.24 3.34
N SER A 186 14.25 -6.45 3.79
CA SER A 186 14.50 -7.10 5.09
C SER A 186 13.74 -6.42 6.23
N PRO A 187 13.07 -7.18 7.12
CA PRO A 187 12.37 -6.62 8.28
C PRO A 187 13.33 -5.94 9.27
N ALA A 188 14.64 -6.21 9.18
CA ALA A 188 15.69 -5.51 9.91
C ALA A 188 15.76 -4.00 9.59
N TYR A 189 15.27 -3.59 8.41
CA TYR A 189 15.37 -2.23 7.89
C TYR A 189 14.03 -1.47 7.89
N THR A 190 13.01 -2.02 8.54
CA THR A 190 11.67 -1.43 8.56
C THR A 190 11.27 -0.96 9.97
N LEU A 191 10.51 0.15 10.04
CA LEU A 191 10.03 0.73 11.30
C LEU A 191 8.58 1.24 11.16
N PRO A 192 7.59 0.60 11.82
CA PRO A 192 6.24 1.14 11.88
C PRO A 192 6.15 2.24 12.93
N VAL A 193 5.45 3.33 12.61
CA VAL A 193 5.26 4.48 13.51
C VAL A 193 3.82 4.93 13.53
N VAL A 194 3.30 5.19 14.73
CA VAL A 194 2.03 5.91 14.93
C VAL A 194 2.28 7.23 15.64
N LEU A 195 1.65 8.28 15.13
CA LEU A 195 1.65 9.62 15.69
C LEU A 195 0.33 9.86 16.44
N ASP A 196 0.36 9.75 17.77
CA ASP A 196 -0.82 9.89 18.62
C ASP A 196 -1.07 11.36 18.98
N VAL A 197 -1.97 11.98 18.21
CA VAL A 197 -2.41 13.36 18.41
C VAL A 197 -3.81 13.44 19.06
N GLY A 198 -4.31 12.32 19.60
CA GLY A 198 -5.70 12.15 20.02
C GLY A 198 -6.55 11.39 18.99
N THR A 199 -7.83 11.23 19.30
CA THR A 199 -8.83 10.61 18.40
C THR A 199 -10.17 11.34 18.53
N ASN A 200 -10.85 11.52 17.40
CA ASN A 200 -12.21 12.06 17.34
C ASN A 200 -13.27 10.96 17.38
N ASN A 201 -12.87 9.69 17.54
CA ASN A 201 -13.79 8.56 17.62
C ASN A 201 -14.39 8.47 19.03
N PRO A 202 -15.69 8.78 19.22
CA PRO A 202 -16.32 8.77 20.54
C PRO A 202 -16.32 7.37 21.18
N GLY A 203 -16.35 6.31 20.38
CA GLY A 203 -16.27 4.93 20.87
C GLY A 203 -14.93 4.64 21.54
N LEU A 204 -13.83 5.09 20.94
CA LEU A 204 -12.49 4.93 21.51
C LEU A 204 -12.28 5.83 22.74
N LEU A 205 -12.79 7.07 22.71
CA LEU A 205 -12.73 7.99 23.85
C LEU A 205 -13.44 7.43 25.09
N ALA A 206 -14.56 6.71 24.90
CA ALA A 206 -15.32 6.09 25.96
C ALA A 206 -14.78 4.71 26.39
N ASP A 207 -13.91 4.08 25.60
CA ASP A 207 -13.44 2.72 25.84
C ASP A 207 -12.34 2.70 26.94
N PRO A 208 -12.60 2.06 28.09
CA PRO A 208 -11.61 1.97 29.18
C PRO A 208 -10.38 1.14 28.81
N LEU A 209 -10.43 0.34 27.75
CA LEU A 209 -9.31 -0.45 27.26
C LEU A 209 -8.47 0.28 26.20
N TYR A 210 -8.92 1.43 25.69
CA TYR A 210 -8.18 2.16 24.66
C TYR A 210 -6.81 2.64 25.18
N PHE A 211 -5.74 2.32 24.45
CA PHE A 211 -4.35 2.64 24.80
C PHE A 211 -3.92 4.06 24.48
N GLY A 212 -4.56 4.72 23.50
CA GLY A 212 -4.14 6.02 23.03
C GLY A 212 -4.65 7.16 23.90
N ARG A 213 -4.31 8.39 23.51
CA ARG A 213 -4.80 9.60 24.15
C ARG A 213 -6.32 9.69 24.08
N ARG A 214 -6.98 9.80 25.24
CA ARG A 214 -8.43 9.99 25.36
C ARG A 214 -8.82 11.46 25.26
N GLU A 215 -8.30 12.11 24.23
CA GLU A 215 -8.51 13.51 23.91
C GLU A 215 -8.85 13.63 22.42
N GLN A 216 -9.59 14.68 22.06
CA GLN A 216 -9.84 14.99 20.65
C GLN A 216 -8.55 15.33 19.91
N ARG A 217 -8.53 15.12 18.59
CA ARG A 217 -7.36 15.36 17.76
C ARG A 217 -6.92 16.83 17.82
N ILE A 218 -5.65 17.05 18.14
CA ILE A 218 -5.01 18.36 18.03
C ILE A 218 -4.81 18.72 16.55
N ARG A 219 -4.98 20.01 16.21
CA ARG A 219 -4.99 20.56 14.84
C ARG A 219 -4.18 21.84 14.74
N GLY A 220 -3.95 22.27 13.50
CA GLY A 220 -3.32 23.56 13.20
C GLY A 220 -1.84 23.58 13.56
N ALA A 221 -1.35 24.76 13.97
CA ALA A 221 0.08 25.01 14.15
C ALA A 221 0.77 24.05 15.14
N GLU A 222 0.06 23.57 16.16
CA GLU A 222 0.62 22.62 17.13
C GLU A 222 0.86 21.25 16.50
N TYR A 223 -0.11 20.75 15.73
CA TYR A 223 0.01 19.51 14.95
C TYR A 223 1.14 19.62 13.91
N ASP A 224 1.19 20.73 13.17
CA ASP A 224 2.21 20.97 12.15
C ASP A 224 3.62 21.03 12.75
N ALA A 225 3.76 21.64 13.92
CA ALA A 225 5.04 21.76 14.61
C ALA A 225 5.49 20.43 15.23
N PHE A 226 4.55 19.58 15.65
CA PHE A 226 4.82 18.20 16.05
C PHE A 226 5.30 17.34 14.88
N LEU A 227 4.60 17.40 13.74
CA LEU A 227 5.02 16.67 12.53
C LEU A 227 6.39 17.12 12.04
N GLN A 228 6.65 18.43 12.05
CA GLN A 228 7.97 18.96 11.69
C GLN A 228 9.06 18.36 12.60
N ALA A 229 8.85 18.37 13.91
CA ALA A 229 9.81 17.82 14.86
C ALA A 229 10.05 16.31 14.65
N PHE A 230 9.00 15.56 14.29
CA PHE A 230 9.11 14.15 13.92
C PHE A 230 9.95 13.94 12.66
N VAL A 231 9.63 14.65 11.58
CA VAL A 231 10.36 14.54 10.30
C VAL A 231 11.82 14.90 10.47
N GLU A 232 12.12 15.99 11.17
CA GLU A 232 13.51 16.40 11.45
C GLU A 232 14.25 15.37 12.31
N GLY A 233 13.59 14.78 13.30
CA GLY A 233 14.16 13.70 14.12
C GLY A 233 14.51 12.47 13.28
N VAL A 234 13.60 12.07 12.38
CA VAL A 234 13.86 10.98 11.42
C VAL A 234 15.05 11.32 10.53
N GLN A 235 15.12 12.51 9.94
CA GLN A 235 16.24 12.93 9.09
C GLN A 235 17.57 12.97 9.85
N ARG A 236 17.57 13.37 11.13
CA ARG A 236 18.77 13.33 11.98
C ARG A 236 19.25 11.90 12.25
N ARG A 237 18.33 10.97 12.54
CA ARG A 237 18.68 9.60 12.94
C ARG A 237 18.94 8.67 11.75
N TRP A 238 18.13 8.79 10.69
CA TRP A 238 18.15 7.96 9.48
C TRP A 238 17.94 8.84 8.24
N PRO A 239 18.96 9.61 7.80
CA PRO A 239 18.83 10.57 6.70
C PRO A 239 18.46 9.95 5.35
N GLU A 240 18.76 8.66 5.16
CA GLU A 240 18.46 7.91 3.93
C GLU A 240 17.14 7.14 4.00
N ALA A 241 16.40 7.23 5.11
CA ALA A 241 15.14 6.50 5.26
C ALA A 241 14.06 7.05 4.34
N ILE A 242 13.34 6.13 3.70
CA ILE A 242 12.12 6.43 2.97
C ILE A 242 10.97 6.57 3.98
N LEU A 243 10.30 7.71 3.99
CA LEU A 243 9.12 7.95 4.82
C LEU A 243 7.84 7.80 4.00
N GLN A 244 7.10 6.72 4.22
CA GLN A 244 5.78 6.52 3.63
C GLN A 244 4.70 7.03 4.60
N PHE A 245 3.90 7.99 4.14
CA PHE A 245 2.68 8.41 4.83
C PHE A 245 1.51 7.51 4.46
N GLU A 246 0.75 7.08 5.47
CA GLU A 246 -0.39 6.17 5.32
C GLU A 246 -1.59 6.63 6.14
N ASP A 247 -2.80 6.50 5.60
CA ASP A 247 -4.09 6.67 6.28
C ASP A 247 -4.28 8.02 7.03
N PHE A 248 -3.63 9.07 6.53
CA PHE A 248 -3.86 10.44 6.98
C PHE A 248 -5.20 10.99 6.42
N ALA A 249 -5.87 11.84 7.19
CA ALA A 249 -7.05 12.53 6.70
C ALA A 249 -6.76 13.40 5.47
N LEU A 250 -7.78 13.58 4.62
CA LEU A 250 -7.68 14.33 3.36
C LEU A 250 -7.11 15.74 3.54
N THR A 251 -7.51 16.41 4.63
CA THR A 251 -7.05 17.76 4.96
C THR A 251 -5.57 17.83 5.29
N ASN A 252 -4.94 16.70 5.63
CA ASN A 252 -3.54 16.62 6.04
C ASN A 252 -2.67 15.96 4.96
N ALA A 253 -3.11 14.83 4.38
CA ALA A 253 -2.29 14.00 3.50
C ALA A 253 -1.65 14.77 2.33
N MET A 254 -2.45 15.58 1.61
CA MET A 254 -1.97 16.37 0.46
C MET A 254 -1.02 17.52 0.89
N PRO A 255 -1.37 18.37 1.87
CA PRO A 255 -0.43 19.38 2.40
C PRO A 255 0.89 18.79 2.92
N LEU A 256 0.84 17.65 3.62
CA LEU A 256 2.04 16.99 4.15
C LEU A 256 2.94 16.49 3.02
N LEU A 257 2.37 15.81 2.03
CA LEU A 257 3.12 15.37 0.87
C LEU A 257 3.75 16.57 0.14
N ALA A 258 2.98 17.63 -0.10
CA ALA A 258 3.49 18.84 -0.76
C ALA A 258 4.62 19.51 0.04
N ARG A 259 4.53 19.54 1.37
CA ARG A 259 5.54 20.12 2.25
C ARG A 259 6.86 19.34 2.25
N TYR A 260 6.78 18.02 2.29
CA TYR A 260 7.94 17.18 2.60
C TYR A 260 8.60 16.49 1.41
N ARG A 261 7.91 16.37 0.26
CA ARG A 261 8.43 15.65 -0.94
C ARG A 261 9.77 16.14 -1.48
N ASP A 262 10.15 17.38 -1.17
CA ASP A 262 11.42 18.00 -1.59
C ASP A 262 12.41 18.16 -0.42
N GLN A 263 12.06 17.70 0.79
CA GLN A 263 12.91 17.76 1.98
C GLN A 263 13.52 16.41 2.35
N LEU A 264 12.79 15.31 2.10
CA LEU A 264 13.26 13.94 2.31
C LEU A 264 12.65 13.00 1.27
N CYS A 265 13.19 11.79 1.20
CA CYS A 265 12.62 10.73 0.38
C CYS A 265 11.30 10.25 0.99
N CYS A 266 10.18 10.86 0.60
CA CYS A 266 8.86 10.48 1.08
C CYS A 266 7.84 10.35 -0.05
N PHE A 267 6.80 9.58 0.23
CA PHE A 267 5.61 9.49 -0.62
C PHE A 267 4.39 9.11 0.24
N ASN A 268 3.19 9.24 -0.31
CA ASN A 268 1.96 8.81 0.33
C ASN A 268 1.30 7.71 -0.49
N ASP A 269 1.08 6.53 0.08
CA ASP A 269 0.56 5.39 -0.69
C ASP A 269 -0.91 5.57 -1.09
N ASP A 270 -1.73 6.19 -0.25
CA ASP A 270 -3.15 6.45 -0.55
C ASP A 270 -3.35 7.37 -1.75
N ILE A 271 -2.42 8.29 -1.98
CA ILE A 271 -2.42 9.23 -3.10
C ILE A 271 -1.63 8.67 -4.26
N GLN A 272 -0.32 8.48 -4.08
CA GLN A 272 0.63 8.17 -5.15
C GLN A 272 0.67 6.68 -5.48
N GLY A 273 0.58 5.81 -4.47
CA GLY A 273 0.54 4.36 -4.66
C GLY A 273 -0.74 3.89 -5.34
N THR A 274 -1.90 4.38 -4.86
CA THR A 274 -3.22 4.13 -5.44
C THR A 274 -3.30 4.62 -6.88
N ALA A 275 -2.77 5.82 -7.15
CA ALA A 275 -2.71 6.37 -8.49
C ALA A 275 -1.85 5.50 -9.42
N ALA A 276 -0.66 5.08 -8.98
CA ALA A 276 0.24 4.27 -9.79
C ALA A 276 -0.31 2.87 -10.09
N VAL A 277 -0.95 2.19 -9.13
CA VAL A 277 -1.56 0.87 -9.38
C VAL A 277 -2.76 0.99 -10.31
N THR A 278 -3.57 2.05 -10.15
CA THR A 278 -4.76 2.27 -10.98
C THR A 278 -4.35 2.56 -12.42
N VAL A 279 -3.37 3.45 -12.61
CA VAL A 279 -2.83 3.76 -13.94
C VAL A 279 -2.16 2.54 -14.56
N GLY A 280 -1.37 1.76 -13.82
CA GLY A 280 -0.76 0.53 -14.33
C GLY A 280 -1.80 -0.50 -14.79
N THR A 281 -2.87 -0.67 -14.00
CA THR A 281 -4.01 -1.54 -14.35
C THR A 281 -4.74 -1.03 -15.59
N LEU A 282 -4.95 0.29 -15.68
CA LEU A 282 -5.62 0.91 -16.80
C LEU A 282 -4.80 0.82 -18.10
N LEU A 283 -3.49 1.04 -18.03
CA LEU A 283 -2.58 0.86 -19.17
C LEU A 283 -2.59 -0.58 -19.66
N ALA A 284 -2.59 -1.56 -18.76
CA ALA A 284 -2.75 -2.97 -19.14
C ALA A 284 -4.11 -3.24 -19.81
N ALA A 285 -5.20 -2.68 -19.28
CA ALA A 285 -6.53 -2.78 -19.89
C ALA A 285 -6.57 -2.15 -21.31
N CYS A 286 -5.92 -1.00 -21.51
CA CYS A 286 -5.77 -0.37 -22.82
C CYS A 286 -5.01 -1.28 -23.81
N LYS A 287 -3.95 -1.96 -23.37
CA LYS A 287 -3.24 -2.96 -24.19
C LYS A 287 -4.13 -4.13 -24.58
N VAL A 288 -4.97 -4.63 -23.66
CA VAL A 288 -5.95 -5.68 -23.97
C VAL A 288 -6.94 -5.22 -25.06
N LYS A 289 -7.34 -3.95 -25.02
CA LYS A 289 -8.20 -3.32 -26.05
C LYS A 289 -7.48 -2.98 -27.35
N GLY A 290 -6.14 -3.03 -27.39
CA GLY A 290 -5.35 -2.54 -28.52
C GLY A 290 -5.48 -1.03 -28.75
N GLN A 291 -5.72 -0.25 -27.69
CA GLN A 291 -5.90 1.20 -27.72
C GLN A 291 -4.89 1.89 -26.80
N ARG A 292 -4.67 3.20 -26.99
CA ARG A 292 -3.86 4.01 -26.08
C ARG A 292 -4.72 4.61 -24.98
N LEU A 293 -4.08 5.07 -23.90
CA LEU A 293 -4.79 5.77 -22.84
C LEU A 293 -5.32 7.14 -23.33
N SER A 294 -4.57 7.81 -24.20
CA SER A 294 -4.94 9.07 -24.85
C SER A 294 -6.21 8.97 -25.69
N ASP A 295 -6.57 7.75 -26.11
CA ASP A 295 -7.79 7.48 -26.90
C ASP A 295 -9.02 7.24 -25.99
N GLN A 296 -8.86 7.26 -24.66
CA GLN A 296 -9.92 7.01 -23.69
C GLN A 296 -10.53 8.30 -23.11
N THR A 297 -11.82 8.22 -22.78
CA THR A 297 -12.52 9.20 -21.96
C THR A 297 -12.83 8.57 -20.60
N VAL A 298 -12.45 9.24 -19.51
CA VAL A 298 -12.45 8.66 -18.15
C VAL A 298 -13.44 9.42 -17.26
N ALA A 299 -14.36 8.69 -16.64
CA ALA A 299 -15.25 9.21 -15.60
C ALA A 299 -14.91 8.62 -14.23
N PHE A 300 -14.96 9.46 -13.20
CA PHE A 300 -14.69 9.10 -11.81
C PHE A 300 -15.88 9.37 -10.92
N VAL A 301 -16.18 8.43 -10.04
CA VAL A 301 -17.08 8.63 -8.91
C VAL A 301 -16.24 8.67 -7.64
N GLY A 302 -16.07 9.88 -7.09
CA GLY A 302 -15.24 10.14 -5.91
C GLY A 302 -14.10 11.11 -6.18
N ALA A 303 -14.35 12.41 -6.04
CA ALA A 303 -13.33 13.46 -6.16
C ALA A 303 -12.53 13.73 -4.86
N GLY A 304 -12.21 12.69 -4.10
CA GLY A 304 -11.33 12.78 -2.91
C GLY A 304 -9.84 12.78 -3.28
N SER A 305 -8.95 12.56 -2.30
CA SER A 305 -7.49 12.47 -2.54
C SER A 305 -7.14 11.39 -3.56
N ALA A 306 -7.70 10.19 -3.39
CA ALA A 306 -7.45 9.06 -4.28
C ALA A 306 -7.91 9.38 -5.71
N GLY A 307 -9.17 9.81 -5.90
CA GLY A 307 -9.70 10.12 -7.23
C GLY A 307 -8.96 11.25 -7.93
N CYS A 308 -8.62 12.33 -7.21
CA CYS A 308 -7.85 13.42 -7.79
C CYS A 308 -6.40 13.01 -8.09
N GLY A 309 -5.77 12.22 -7.22
CA GLY A 309 -4.43 11.68 -7.45
C GLY A 309 -4.36 10.76 -8.67
N ILE A 310 -5.32 9.83 -8.80
CA ILE A 310 -5.43 8.96 -9.99
C ILE A 310 -5.66 9.82 -11.24
N ALA A 311 -6.58 10.79 -11.19
CA ALA A 311 -6.89 11.65 -12.34
C ALA A 311 -5.67 12.44 -12.84
N GLU A 312 -4.92 13.09 -11.93
CA GLU A 312 -3.69 13.80 -12.30
C GLU A 312 -2.64 12.85 -12.90
N GLN A 313 -2.52 11.62 -12.39
CA GLN A 313 -1.59 10.65 -12.96
C GLN A 313 -2.05 10.10 -14.33
N ILE A 314 -3.35 9.93 -14.55
CA ILE A 314 -3.91 9.62 -15.88
C ILE A 314 -3.61 10.75 -16.86
N ILE A 315 -3.82 12.01 -16.45
CA ILE A 315 -3.51 13.19 -17.27
C ILE A 315 -2.03 13.21 -17.65
N ALA A 316 -1.13 12.97 -16.69
CA ALA A 316 0.30 12.88 -16.96
C ALA A 316 0.64 11.73 -17.93
N ALA A 317 0.01 10.56 -17.79
CA ALA A 317 0.20 9.44 -18.70
C ALA A 317 -0.30 9.77 -20.13
N MET A 318 -1.45 10.43 -20.27
CA MET A 318 -1.96 10.90 -21.56
C MET A 318 -1.04 11.93 -22.22
N GLN A 319 -0.39 12.79 -21.43
CA GLN A 319 0.61 13.75 -21.94
C GLN A 319 1.86 13.04 -22.48
N LEU A 320 2.31 11.98 -21.83
CA LEU A 320 3.42 11.14 -22.32
C LEU A 320 3.09 10.46 -23.66
N GLU A 321 1.81 10.20 -23.92
CA GLU A 321 1.32 9.70 -25.21
C GLU A 321 1.08 10.81 -26.26
N GLY A 322 1.34 12.07 -25.90
CA GLY A 322 1.39 13.21 -26.83
C GLY A 322 0.24 14.22 -26.73
N LEU A 323 -0.70 14.06 -25.78
CA LEU A 323 -1.73 15.07 -25.56
C LEU A 323 -1.17 16.31 -24.85
N SER A 324 -1.73 17.49 -25.14
CA SER A 324 -1.53 18.66 -24.28
C SER A 324 -2.27 18.51 -22.95
N ASP A 325 -1.87 19.27 -21.93
CA ASP A 325 -2.55 19.28 -20.63
C ASP A 325 -4.05 19.59 -20.75
N ALA A 326 -4.41 20.60 -21.55
CA ALA A 326 -5.80 20.96 -21.80
C ALA A 326 -6.59 19.84 -22.46
N GLN A 327 -6.01 19.14 -23.45
CA GLN A 327 -6.66 18.00 -24.11
C GLN A 327 -6.85 16.84 -23.13
N ALA A 328 -5.82 16.46 -22.40
CA ALA A 328 -5.89 15.36 -21.43
C ALA A 328 -6.94 15.65 -20.33
N ARG A 329 -6.96 16.86 -19.76
CA ARG A 329 -7.96 17.28 -18.76
C ARG A 329 -9.38 17.26 -19.32
N SER A 330 -9.57 17.66 -20.58
CA SER A 330 -10.89 17.63 -21.22
C SER A 330 -11.50 16.23 -21.36
N GLN A 331 -10.69 15.17 -21.25
CA GLN A 331 -11.13 13.76 -21.33
C GLN A 331 -11.40 13.14 -19.95
N VAL A 332 -11.19 13.87 -18.84
CA VAL A 332 -11.26 13.33 -17.48
C VAL A 332 -12.33 14.06 -16.67
N PHE A 333 -13.34 13.33 -16.21
CA PHE A 333 -14.54 13.87 -15.56
C PHE A 333 -14.65 13.33 -14.12
N LEU A 334 -14.62 14.19 -13.11
CA LEU A 334 -14.69 13.77 -11.70
C LEU A 334 -16.00 14.21 -11.06
N LEU A 335 -16.65 13.29 -10.34
CA LEU A 335 -17.86 13.59 -9.57
C LEU A 335 -17.59 13.54 -8.07
N ASN A 336 -18.12 14.53 -7.34
CA ASN A 336 -18.24 14.53 -5.88
C ASN A 336 -19.68 14.20 -5.46
N SER A 337 -20.01 14.39 -4.18
CA SER A 337 -21.35 14.10 -3.65
C SER A 337 -22.47 14.97 -4.23
N LYS A 338 -22.15 16.13 -4.83
CA LYS A 338 -23.11 17.04 -5.44
C LYS A 338 -23.26 16.81 -6.96
N GLY A 339 -22.25 16.24 -7.64
CA GLY A 339 -22.24 16.02 -9.09
C GLY A 339 -20.85 16.22 -9.71
N LEU A 340 -20.79 16.41 -11.03
CA LEU A 340 -19.57 16.74 -11.77
C LEU A 340 -18.91 18.02 -11.23
N LEU A 341 -17.58 17.99 -11.08
CA LEU A 341 -16.80 19.16 -10.71
C LEU A 341 -16.86 20.22 -11.82
N THR A 342 -17.30 21.43 -11.47
CA THR A 342 -17.35 22.57 -12.38
C THR A 342 -16.79 23.84 -11.73
N ASP A 343 -16.36 24.79 -12.56
CA ASP A 343 -15.84 26.10 -12.14
C ASP A 343 -16.84 26.95 -11.32
N ARG A 344 -18.14 26.65 -11.39
CA ARG A 344 -19.20 27.34 -10.62
C ARG A 344 -19.50 26.69 -9.28
N GLN A 345 -18.98 25.49 -9.02
CA GLN A 345 -19.29 24.77 -7.79
C GLN A 345 -18.62 25.43 -6.58
N PRO A 346 -19.37 25.74 -5.50
CA PRO A 346 -18.78 26.37 -4.32
C PRO A 346 -17.97 25.36 -3.50
N ASP A 347 -16.99 25.88 -2.76
CA ASP A 347 -16.18 25.16 -1.76
C ASP A 347 -15.34 24.01 -2.32
N LEU A 348 -14.89 24.12 -3.57
CA LEU A 348 -13.92 23.16 -4.12
C LEU A 348 -12.55 23.35 -3.46
N TYR A 349 -11.92 22.25 -3.05
CA TYR A 349 -10.52 22.28 -2.64
C TYR A 349 -9.61 22.64 -3.83
N ASP A 350 -8.44 23.24 -3.57
CA ASP A 350 -7.49 23.65 -4.62
C ASP A 350 -7.11 22.53 -5.60
N PHE A 351 -7.03 21.29 -5.11
CA PHE A 351 -6.75 20.12 -5.95
C PHE A 351 -7.95 19.67 -6.79
N GLN A 352 -9.18 19.99 -6.39
CA GLN A 352 -10.40 19.72 -7.16
C GLN A 352 -10.61 20.79 -8.24
N GLN A 353 -10.32 22.06 -7.93
CA GLN A 353 -10.49 23.17 -8.87
C GLN A 353 -9.69 22.94 -10.17
N ARG A 354 -8.49 22.35 -10.07
CA ARG A 354 -7.64 22.00 -11.23
C ARG A 354 -8.21 20.91 -12.14
N LEU A 355 -9.20 20.17 -11.65
CA LEU A 355 -9.86 19.06 -12.34
C LEU A 355 -11.32 19.39 -12.68
N ALA A 356 -11.76 20.61 -12.39
CA ALA A 356 -13.11 21.07 -12.69
C ALA A 356 -13.25 21.44 -14.17
N HIS A 357 -14.40 21.12 -14.75
CA HIS A 357 -14.74 21.54 -16.11
C HIS A 357 -15.30 22.95 -16.11
N SER A 358 -15.00 23.71 -17.17
CA SER A 358 -15.61 25.01 -17.37
C SER A 358 -17.11 24.86 -17.61
N SER A 359 -17.92 25.78 -17.10
CA SER A 359 -19.34 25.76 -17.42
C SER A 359 -19.63 25.97 -18.91
N GLU A 360 -18.70 26.58 -19.65
CA GLU A 360 -18.79 26.77 -21.10
C GLU A 360 -18.64 25.45 -21.87
N SER A 361 -17.73 24.56 -21.44
CA SER A 361 -17.53 23.25 -22.08
C SER A 361 -18.72 22.31 -21.90
N LEU A 362 -19.60 22.60 -20.94
CA LEU A 362 -20.81 21.82 -20.64
C LEU A 362 -22.09 22.47 -21.18
N ALA A 363 -22.01 23.61 -21.86
CA ALA A 363 -23.19 24.40 -22.25
C ALA A 363 -24.17 23.66 -23.20
N GLN A 364 -23.71 22.61 -23.88
CA GLN A 364 -24.53 21.78 -24.77
C GLN A 364 -25.11 20.54 -24.07
N TRP A 365 -24.77 20.30 -22.81
CA TRP A 365 -25.27 19.15 -22.07
C TRP A 365 -26.67 19.44 -21.55
N ASP A 366 -27.53 18.43 -21.64
CA ASP A 366 -28.88 18.46 -21.09
C ASP A 366 -28.87 17.81 -19.69
N PHE A 367 -29.18 18.58 -18.65
CA PHE A 367 -29.30 18.09 -17.27
C PHE A 367 -30.19 19.02 -16.42
N ASP A 368 -31.01 18.44 -15.54
CA ASP A 368 -32.03 19.17 -14.76
C ASP A 368 -31.53 19.72 -13.41
N ALA A 369 -30.43 19.16 -12.88
CA ALA A 369 -29.90 19.49 -11.57
C ALA A 369 -28.91 20.67 -11.63
N ASP A 370 -28.53 21.22 -10.47
CA ASP A 370 -27.51 22.27 -10.39
C ASP A 370 -26.16 21.81 -10.99
N TRP A 371 -25.86 20.51 -10.90
CA TRP A 371 -24.63 19.89 -11.38
C TRP A 371 -24.94 18.60 -12.14
N PRO A 372 -24.24 18.29 -13.25
CA PRO A 372 -24.42 17.04 -13.98
C PRO A 372 -24.24 15.81 -13.08
N SER A 373 -25.18 14.86 -13.18
CA SER A 373 -25.10 13.56 -12.53
C SER A 373 -24.18 12.61 -13.29
N LEU A 374 -23.91 11.44 -12.72
CA LEU A 374 -23.14 10.39 -13.40
C LEU A 374 -23.82 9.92 -14.69
N GLN A 375 -25.16 9.85 -14.71
CA GLN A 375 -25.91 9.48 -15.90
C GLN A 375 -25.75 10.54 -17.00
N ASP A 376 -25.72 11.81 -16.63
CA ASP A 376 -25.52 12.92 -17.58
C ASP A 376 -24.11 12.88 -18.17
N VAL A 377 -23.10 12.65 -17.34
CA VAL A 377 -21.71 12.44 -17.79
C VAL A 377 -21.61 11.26 -18.75
N VAL A 378 -22.23 10.12 -18.42
CA VAL A 378 -22.19 8.94 -19.28
C VAL A 378 -22.89 9.17 -20.62
N SER A 379 -24.03 9.87 -20.62
CA SER A 379 -24.80 10.17 -21.82
C SER A 379 -24.10 11.18 -22.75
N ASN A 380 -23.49 12.22 -22.17
CA ASN A 380 -22.93 13.34 -22.92
C ASN A 380 -21.43 13.15 -23.25
N ALA A 381 -20.60 12.81 -22.26
CA ALA A 381 -19.15 12.65 -22.44
C ALA A 381 -18.76 11.30 -23.04
N LYS A 382 -19.66 10.30 -22.98
CA LYS A 382 -19.44 8.94 -23.51
C LYS A 382 -18.11 8.31 -23.03
N PRO A 383 -17.91 8.20 -21.70
CA PRO A 383 -16.69 7.64 -21.14
C PRO A 383 -16.52 6.18 -21.53
N THR A 384 -15.29 5.80 -21.87
CA THR A 384 -14.91 4.41 -22.13
C THR A 384 -14.35 3.72 -20.88
N VAL A 385 -14.04 4.51 -19.85
CA VAL A 385 -13.49 4.08 -18.56
C VAL A 385 -14.33 4.69 -17.43
N LEU A 386 -14.72 3.89 -16.44
CA LEU A 386 -15.42 4.34 -15.25
C LEU A 386 -14.72 3.83 -13.99
N ILE A 387 -14.27 4.75 -13.13
CA ILE A 387 -13.49 4.46 -11.92
C ILE A 387 -14.25 4.92 -10.67
N GLY A 388 -14.36 4.05 -9.68
CA GLY A 388 -15.10 4.29 -8.44
C GLY A 388 -14.16 4.27 -7.24
N VAL A 389 -14.05 5.38 -6.53
CA VAL A 389 -13.19 5.57 -5.36
C VAL A 389 -13.90 6.40 -4.28
N SER A 390 -15.22 6.25 -4.21
CA SER A 390 -16.09 7.09 -3.38
C SER A 390 -16.32 6.54 -1.97
N GLY A 391 -16.07 5.25 -1.75
CA GLY A 391 -16.42 4.55 -0.52
C GLY A 391 -17.93 4.36 -0.33
N LYS A 392 -18.73 4.47 -1.39
CA LYS A 392 -20.19 4.35 -1.33
C LYS A 392 -20.69 3.30 -2.32
N ALA A 393 -21.39 2.31 -1.78
CA ALA A 393 -21.93 1.21 -2.56
C ALA A 393 -23.03 1.62 -3.55
N GLY A 394 -23.14 0.85 -4.64
CA GLY A 394 -24.28 0.85 -5.55
C GLY A 394 -24.39 2.07 -6.49
N LEU A 395 -23.30 2.82 -6.67
CA LEU A 395 -23.29 3.99 -7.55
C LEU A 395 -23.18 3.63 -9.04
N PHE A 396 -22.63 2.46 -9.38
CA PHE A 396 -22.56 1.96 -10.75
C PHE A 396 -23.82 1.14 -11.04
N THR A 397 -24.91 1.81 -11.38
CA THR A 397 -26.20 1.15 -11.61
C THR A 397 -26.25 0.48 -12.98
N GLN A 398 -27.18 -0.47 -13.15
CA GLN A 398 -27.42 -1.14 -14.44
C GLN A 398 -27.63 -0.15 -15.60
N PRO A 399 -28.50 0.88 -15.50
CA PRO A 399 -28.67 1.85 -16.57
C PRO A 399 -27.37 2.57 -16.96
N ILE A 400 -26.54 2.94 -15.99
CA ILE A 400 -25.25 3.61 -16.24
C ILE A 400 -24.34 2.69 -17.06
N ILE A 401 -24.15 1.45 -16.60
CA ILE A 401 -23.24 0.48 -17.23
C ILE A 401 -23.74 0.08 -18.63
N GLN A 402 -25.05 -0.12 -18.79
CA GLN A 402 -25.63 -0.42 -20.11
C GLN A 402 -25.53 0.78 -21.07
N THR A 403 -25.69 2.00 -20.58
CA THR A 403 -25.50 3.21 -21.39
C THR A 403 -24.04 3.33 -21.87
N MET A 404 -23.07 3.03 -20.99
CA MET A 404 -21.65 2.92 -21.38
C MET A 404 -21.43 1.85 -22.45
N HIS A 405 -21.97 0.65 -22.22
CA HIS A 405 -21.78 -0.47 -23.14
C HIS A 405 -22.38 -0.22 -24.54
N ALA A 406 -23.48 0.54 -24.62
CA ALA A 406 -24.13 0.87 -25.88
C ALA A 406 -23.22 1.66 -26.87
N HIS A 407 -22.23 2.40 -26.38
CA HIS A 407 -21.28 3.15 -27.21
C HIS A 407 -19.83 2.66 -27.09
N CYS A 408 -19.52 1.81 -26.11
CA CYS A 408 -18.20 1.22 -25.90
C CYS A 408 -18.35 -0.31 -25.79
N ALA A 409 -17.96 -1.03 -26.84
CA ALA A 409 -18.12 -2.49 -26.89
C ALA A 409 -17.39 -3.21 -25.74
N GLN A 410 -16.23 -2.71 -25.32
CA GLN A 410 -15.42 -3.27 -24.23
C GLN A 410 -15.10 -2.16 -23.22
N PRO A 411 -16.04 -1.78 -22.34
CA PRO A 411 -15.83 -0.73 -21.37
C PRO A 411 -14.88 -1.20 -20.26
N ILE A 412 -14.07 -0.29 -19.72
CA ILE A 412 -13.21 -0.58 -18.55
C ILE A 412 -13.93 -0.05 -17.31
N ILE A 413 -14.29 -0.93 -16.39
CA ILE A 413 -15.06 -0.58 -15.19
C ILE A 413 -14.26 -0.97 -13.95
N MET A 414 -13.88 0.00 -13.14
CA MET A 414 -13.00 -0.18 -11.99
C MET A 414 -13.68 0.27 -10.70
N PRO A 415 -14.51 -0.56 -10.04
CA PRO A 415 -15.09 -0.22 -8.75
C PRO A 415 -14.07 -0.54 -7.63
N LEU A 416 -13.31 0.47 -7.22
CA LEU A 416 -12.12 0.34 -6.37
C LEU A 416 -12.39 0.59 -4.88
N SER A 417 -13.61 0.95 -4.50
CA SER A 417 -13.94 1.20 -3.09
C SER A 417 -13.80 -0.03 -2.21
N ASN A 418 -13.27 0.19 -1.00
CA ASN A 418 -13.05 -0.83 0.02
C ASN A 418 -13.83 -0.49 1.31
N PRO A 419 -14.23 -1.50 2.11
CA PRO A 419 -14.21 -2.94 1.82
C PRO A 419 -15.28 -3.34 0.79
N THR A 420 -15.43 -4.64 0.50
CA THR A 420 -16.42 -5.18 -0.45
C THR A 420 -17.85 -4.63 -0.27
N SER A 421 -18.26 -4.31 0.96
CA SER A 421 -19.57 -3.74 1.24
C SER A 421 -19.76 -2.30 0.75
N GLN A 422 -18.70 -1.62 0.32
CA GLN A 422 -18.70 -0.24 -0.19
C GLN A 422 -18.42 -0.15 -1.69
N ILE A 423 -18.34 -1.29 -2.39
CA ILE A 423 -18.03 -1.33 -3.82
C ILE A 423 -19.14 -0.70 -4.67
N GLU A 424 -18.76 0.11 -5.66
CA GLU A 424 -19.73 0.85 -6.49
C GLU A 424 -20.68 -0.07 -7.27
N ALA A 425 -20.21 -1.25 -7.71
CA ALA A 425 -21.03 -2.36 -8.18
C ALA A 425 -20.28 -3.68 -8.05
N HIS A 426 -21.03 -4.77 -7.87
CA HIS A 426 -20.44 -6.09 -7.82
C HIS A 426 -19.91 -6.49 -9.22
N PRO A 427 -18.71 -7.08 -9.35
CA PRO A 427 -18.13 -7.44 -10.64
C PRO A 427 -19.00 -8.39 -11.47
N LYS A 428 -19.73 -9.31 -10.83
CA LYS A 428 -20.71 -10.20 -11.49
C LYS A 428 -21.80 -9.40 -12.22
N ASP A 429 -22.30 -8.35 -11.60
CA ASP A 429 -23.39 -7.54 -12.16
C ASP A 429 -22.88 -6.75 -13.36
N ILE A 430 -21.69 -6.15 -13.25
CA ILE A 430 -21.03 -5.45 -14.37
C ILE A 430 -20.85 -6.39 -15.57
N LEU A 431 -20.34 -7.61 -15.34
CA LEU A 431 -20.18 -8.61 -16.39
C LEU A 431 -21.53 -9.01 -17.00
N GLN A 432 -22.57 -9.16 -16.19
CA GLN A 432 -23.90 -9.49 -16.67
C GLN A 432 -24.53 -8.37 -17.51
N TRP A 433 -24.36 -7.11 -17.11
CA TRP A 433 -24.90 -5.95 -17.81
C TRP A 433 -24.15 -5.59 -19.10
N THR A 434 -22.99 -6.21 -19.34
CA THR A 434 -22.13 -5.99 -20.50
C THR A 434 -21.89 -7.25 -21.32
N ASP A 435 -22.72 -8.29 -21.15
CA ASP A 435 -22.60 -9.58 -21.86
C ASP A 435 -21.17 -10.18 -21.78
N GLY A 436 -20.51 -9.99 -20.64
CA GLY A 436 -19.15 -10.44 -20.37
C GLY A 436 -18.06 -9.67 -21.11
N GLN A 437 -18.37 -8.53 -21.74
CA GLN A 437 -17.41 -7.74 -22.50
C GLN A 437 -16.58 -6.77 -21.65
N ALA A 438 -17.10 -6.32 -20.50
CA ALA A 438 -16.36 -5.36 -19.67
C ALA A 438 -15.04 -5.92 -19.14
N LEU A 439 -14.01 -5.07 -19.12
CA LEU A 439 -12.78 -5.30 -18.38
C LEU A 439 -12.99 -4.78 -16.95
N VAL A 440 -12.96 -5.67 -15.96
CA VAL A 440 -13.31 -5.35 -14.56
C VAL A 440 -12.12 -5.55 -13.60
N ALA A 441 -11.73 -4.49 -12.90
CA ALA A 441 -10.74 -4.55 -11.81
C ALA A 441 -11.31 -3.93 -10.53
N THR A 442 -11.14 -4.60 -9.39
CA THR A 442 -11.74 -4.18 -8.11
C THR A 442 -10.66 -3.82 -7.09
N GLY A 443 -11.00 -3.03 -6.06
CA GLY A 443 -10.07 -2.75 -4.96
C GLY A 443 -9.97 -3.91 -3.97
N SER A 444 -11.12 -4.49 -3.63
CA SER A 444 -11.22 -5.69 -2.77
C SER A 444 -11.08 -6.98 -3.57
N PRO A 445 -10.61 -8.08 -2.96
CA PRO A 445 -10.46 -9.36 -3.64
C PRO A 445 -11.82 -10.01 -3.94
N PHE A 446 -11.92 -10.67 -5.10
CA PHE A 446 -13.06 -11.51 -5.48
C PHE A 446 -12.56 -12.85 -6.03
N LEU A 447 -13.32 -13.91 -5.74
CA LEU A 447 -13.13 -15.18 -6.44
C LEU A 447 -13.48 -15.03 -7.93
N PRO A 448 -12.92 -15.88 -8.80
CA PRO A 448 -13.32 -15.92 -10.21
C PRO A 448 -14.84 -16.11 -10.35
N ILE A 449 -15.41 -15.43 -11.35
CA ILE A 449 -16.86 -15.41 -11.58
C ILE A 449 -17.22 -16.33 -12.73
N GLU A 450 -18.09 -17.29 -12.49
CA GLU A 450 -18.67 -18.15 -13.51
C GLU A 450 -19.91 -17.48 -14.12
N LEU A 451 -19.85 -17.14 -15.41
CA LEU A 451 -20.96 -16.52 -16.13
C LEU A 451 -20.91 -16.93 -17.62
N PHE A 452 -22.07 -17.15 -18.25
CA PHE A 452 -22.16 -17.52 -19.67
C PHE A 452 -21.30 -18.75 -20.08
N GLY A 453 -21.10 -19.69 -19.15
CA GLY A 453 -20.25 -20.87 -19.37
C GLY A 453 -18.75 -20.57 -19.44
N LYS A 454 -18.31 -19.40 -18.94
CA LYS A 454 -16.91 -18.97 -18.88
C LYS A 454 -16.54 -18.52 -17.46
N THR A 455 -15.30 -18.74 -17.10
CA THR A 455 -14.69 -18.22 -15.87
C THR A 455 -14.04 -16.86 -16.14
N PHE A 456 -14.43 -15.84 -15.37
CA PHE A 456 -13.86 -14.50 -15.43
C PHE A 456 -12.97 -14.27 -14.20
N PRO A 457 -11.64 -14.17 -14.36
CA PRO A 457 -10.77 -13.73 -13.26
C PRO A 457 -11.01 -12.23 -13.00
N ILE A 458 -11.13 -11.87 -11.72
CA ILE A 458 -11.29 -10.47 -11.32
C ILE A 458 -9.95 -9.96 -10.82
N ALA A 459 -9.40 -8.96 -11.51
CA ALA A 459 -8.14 -8.36 -11.12
C ALA A 459 -8.33 -7.52 -9.85
N GLN A 460 -7.45 -7.69 -8.86
CA GLN A 460 -7.44 -6.86 -7.67
C GLN A 460 -6.41 -5.73 -7.82
N CYS A 461 -6.89 -4.51 -8.02
CA CYS A 461 -6.08 -3.29 -8.09
C CYS A 461 -5.55 -2.91 -6.70
N ASN A 462 -4.56 -3.67 -6.23
CA ASN A 462 -3.98 -3.57 -4.89
C ASN A 462 -2.63 -2.86 -4.91
N ASN A 463 -2.47 -1.85 -4.05
CA ASN A 463 -1.22 -1.09 -3.91
C ASN A 463 -0.01 -1.98 -3.58
N SER A 464 -0.21 -3.21 -3.07
CA SER A 464 0.86 -4.19 -2.84
C SER A 464 1.69 -4.55 -4.08
N TYR A 465 1.20 -4.28 -5.29
CA TYR A 465 2.00 -4.38 -6.50
C TYR A 465 3.01 -3.24 -6.68
N ILE A 466 2.77 -2.09 -6.06
CA ILE A 466 3.50 -0.85 -6.36
C ILE A 466 4.50 -0.48 -5.27
N PHE A 467 4.02 -0.20 -4.05
CA PHE A 467 4.90 0.38 -3.02
C PHE A 467 6.11 -0.49 -2.68
N PRO A 468 6.06 -1.84 -2.67
CA PRO A 468 7.25 -2.63 -2.39
C PRO A 468 8.34 -2.43 -3.45
N GLY A 469 7.94 -2.39 -4.72
CA GLY A 469 8.85 -2.12 -5.84
C GLY A 469 9.39 -0.69 -5.84
N ILE A 470 8.58 0.31 -5.48
CA ILE A 470 9.04 1.70 -5.32
C ILE A 470 10.11 1.77 -4.23
N GLY A 471 9.84 1.22 -3.04
CA GLY A 471 10.79 1.24 -1.93
C GLY A 471 12.08 0.51 -2.27
N LEU A 472 12.00 -0.68 -2.87
CA LEU A 472 13.18 -1.44 -3.29
C LEU A 472 14.00 -0.67 -4.34
N GLY A 473 13.35 -0.08 -5.35
CA GLY A 473 14.02 0.69 -6.40
C GLY A 473 14.69 1.95 -5.87
N ALA A 474 14.02 2.68 -4.98
CA ALA A 474 14.58 3.86 -4.32
C ALA A 474 15.78 3.51 -3.41
N ILE A 475 15.71 2.40 -2.66
CA ILE A 475 16.84 1.91 -1.87
C ILE A 475 18.02 1.51 -2.76
N ALA A 476 17.77 0.67 -3.78
CA ALA A 476 18.84 0.15 -4.64
C ALA A 476 19.53 1.23 -5.48
N SER A 477 18.78 2.26 -5.90
CA SER A 477 19.34 3.42 -6.60
C SER A 477 19.87 4.52 -5.68
N LYS A 478 19.66 4.40 -4.35
CA LYS A 478 19.95 5.45 -3.36
C LYS A 478 19.29 6.79 -3.72
N ALA A 479 18.03 6.73 -4.14
CA ALA A 479 17.28 7.91 -4.54
C ALA A 479 17.11 8.88 -3.37
N THR A 480 17.37 10.16 -3.59
CA THR A 480 17.22 11.21 -2.57
C THR A 480 15.77 11.68 -2.41
N ARG A 481 14.91 11.42 -3.41
CA ARG A 481 13.47 11.72 -3.39
C ARG A 481 12.69 10.80 -4.32
N ILE A 482 11.39 10.66 -4.05
CA ILE A 482 10.44 9.99 -4.95
C ILE A 482 9.83 11.03 -5.91
N THR A 483 10.04 10.86 -7.21
CA THR A 483 9.56 11.77 -8.24
C THR A 483 8.29 11.25 -8.93
N ASP A 484 7.57 12.13 -9.62
CA ASP A 484 6.42 11.72 -10.43
C ASP A 484 6.84 10.82 -11.60
N GLY A 485 8.06 11.00 -12.13
CA GLY A 485 8.65 10.13 -13.15
C GLY A 485 8.89 8.70 -12.64
N MET A 486 9.35 8.54 -11.40
CA MET A 486 9.48 7.24 -10.74
C MET A 486 8.12 6.55 -10.55
N LEU A 487 7.08 7.30 -10.14
CA LEU A 487 5.72 6.78 -9.98
C LEU A 487 5.07 6.38 -11.30
N MET A 488 5.35 7.12 -12.38
CA MET A 488 4.90 6.73 -13.71
C MET A 488 5.63 5.49 -14.21
N ALA A 489 6.94 5.40 -13.96
CA ALA A 489 7.74 4.23 -14.33
C ALA A 489 7.27 2.96 -13.60
N SER A 490 6.86 3.06 -12.33
CA SER A 490 6.28 1.92 -11.60
C SER A 490 4.94 1.47 -12.19
N ALA A 491 4.05 2.41 -12.55
CA ALA A 491 2.79 2.12 -13.21
C ALA A 491 2.99 1.41 -14.57
N GLN A 492 3.91 1.92 -15.40
CA GLN A 492 4.23 1.31 -16.70
C GLN A 492 4.84 -0.09 -16.54
N ALA A 493 5.78 -0.28 -15.60
CA ALA A 493 6.39 -1.58 -15.34
C ALA A 493 5.39 -2.62 -14.82
N LEU A 494 4.39 -2.19 -14.03
CA LEU A 494 3.27 -3.04 -13.64
C LEU A 494 2.43 -3.44 -14.87
N ALA A 495 2.08 -2.47 -15.72
CA ALA A 495 1.32 -2.72 -16.95
C ALA A 495 2.06 -3.63 -17.94
N ASP A 496 3.39 -3.59 -17.97
CA ASP A 496 4.25 -4.44 -18.80
C ASP A 496 4.40 -5.85 -18.21
N SER A 497 4.13 -6.02 -16.91
CA SER A 497 4.20 -7.31 -16.23
C SER A 497 2.90 -8.12 -16.31
N ALA A 498 1.79 -7.51 -16.76
CA ALA A 498 0.53 -8.21 -16.95
C ALA A 498 0.62 -9.22 -18.13
N GLY A 499 0.03 -10.40 -17.96
CA GLY A 499 -0.06 -11.41 -19.01
C GLY A 499 -0.99 -10.98 -20.17
N ALA A 500 -0.89 -11.67 -21.30
CA ALA A 500 -1.78 -11.42 -22.43
C ALA A 500 -3.26 -11.58 -22.04
N GLY A 501 -4.07 -10.55 -22.30
CA GLY A 501 -5.50 -10.54 -21.94
C GLY A 501 -5.79 -10.27 -20.47
N GLN A 502 -4.79 -9.95 -19.64
CA GLN A 502 -4.94 -9.67 -18.22
C GLN A 502 -4.68 -8.20 -17.91
N MET A 503 -5.35 -7.65 -16.90
CA MET A 503 -5.09 -6.29 -16.43
C MET A 503 -4.01 -6.23 -15.34
N LEU A 504 -3.78 -7.34 -14.63
CA LEU A 504 -2.75 -7.45 -13.61
C LEU A 504 -2.14 -8.86 -13.64
N PRO A 505 -0.85 -9.01 -13.28
CA PRO A 505 -0.24 -10.32 -13.06
C PRO A 505 -0.91 -11.04 -11.87
N PRO A 506 -0.76 -12.37 -11.75
CA PRO A 506 -1.20 -13.09 -10.55
C PRO A 506 -0.33 -12.72 -9.34
N LEU A 507 -0.93 -12.73 -8.15
CA LEU A 507 -0.28 -12.27 -6.93
C LEU A 507 0.94 -13.08 -6.53
N ARG A 508 0.98 -14.38 -6.82
CA ARG A 508 2.17 -15.23 -6.66
C ARG A 508 3.43 -14.72 -7.40
N ASP A 509 3.26 -13.90 -8.45
CA ASP A 509 4.38 -13.35 -9.22
C ASP A 509 4.83 -11.97 -8.67
N VAL A 510 4.23 -11.48 -7.57
CA VAL A 510 4.42 -10.10 -7.07
C VAL A 510 5.88 -9.77 -6.73
N GLN A 511 6.68 -10.75 -6.30
CA GLN A 511 8.10 -10.53 -6.04
C GLN A 511 8.88 -10.24 -7.34
N ALA A 512 8.62 -11.00 -8.39
CA ALA A 512 9.22 -10.76 -9.70
C ALA A 512 8.76 -9.43 -10.29
N VAL A 513 7.47 -9.09 -10.10
CA VAL A 513 6.90 -7.79 -10.48
C VAL A 513 7.58 -6.65 -9.71
N SER A 514 7.78 -6.82 -8.39
CA SER A 514 8.44 -5.82 -7.54
C SER A 514 9.88 -5.56 -7.97
N LYS A 515 10.65 -6.59 -8.36
CA LYS A 515 12.00 -6.42 -8.92
C LYS A 515 11.99 -5.65 -10.25
N ARG A 516 11.01 -5.92 -11.14
CA ARG A 516 10.86 -5.19 -12.41
C ARG A 516 10.51 -3.72 -12.17
N ILE A 517 9.60 -3.46 -11.24
CA ILE A 517 9.23 -2.10 -10.82
C ILE A 517 10.44 -1.41 -10.20
N ALA A 518 11.17 -2.06 -9.31
CA ALA A 518 12.36 -1.51 -8.67
C ALA A 518 13.41 -1.06 -9.69
N LEU A 519 13.62 -1.86 -10.74
CA LEU A 519 14.52 -1.51 -11.83
C LEU A 519 14.02 -0.27 -12.59
N ALA A 520 12.75 -0.26 -13.00
CA ALA A 520 12.17 0.88 -13.72
C ALA A 520 12.20 2.17 -12.89
N VAL A 521 11.93 2.07 -11.59
CA VAL A 521 12.00 3.15 -10.62
C VAL A 521 13.42 3.65 -10.45
N GLY A 522 14.42 2.77 -10.29
CA GLY A 522 15.82 3.19 -10.16
C GLY A 522 16.36 3.85 -11.44
N LEU A 523 15.96 3.37 -12.62
CA LEU A 523 16.30 4.01 -13.90
C LEU A 523 15.60 5.37 -14.05
N ALA A 524 14.36 5.52 -13.56
CA ALA A 524 13.68 6.80 -13.50
C ALA A 524 14.36 7.77 -12.54
N ALA A 525 14.81 7.30 -11.37
CA ALA A 525 15.53 8.11 -10.40
C ALA A 525 16.80 8.72 -11.00
N GLN A 526 17.55 7.95 -11.80
CA GLN A 526 18.74 8.45 -12.51
C GLN A 526 18.39 9.49 -13.59
N ARG A 527 17.32 9.26 -14.37
CA ARG A 527 16.84 10.21 -15.38
C ARG A 527 16.36 11.52 -14.78
N ASP A 528 15.73 11.44 -13.62
CA ASP A 528 15.21 12.59 -12.88
C ASP A 528 16.27 13.28 -12.02
N LEU A 529 17.53 12.82 -12.09
CA LEU A 529 18.70 13.37 -11.39
C LEU A 529 18.56 13.34 -9.86
N VAL A 530 17.88 12.32 -9.34
CA VAL A 530 17.71 12.09 -7.89
C VAL A 530 18.44 10.85 -7.42
N ALA A 531 19.18 10.18 -8.30
CA ALA A 531 20.09 9.08 -8.02
C ALA A 531 21.33 9.20 -8.93
N GLU A 532 22.48 8.72 -8.47
CA GLU A 532 23.71 8.71 -9.25
C GLU A 532 23.57 7.77 -10.47
N PRO A 533 24.12 8.15 -11.65
CA PRO A 533 24.08 7.29 -12.82
C PRO A 533 24.79 5.95 -12.58
N ALA A 534 24.12 4.85 -12.92
CA ALA A 534 24.67 3.50 -12.84
C ALA A 534 24.18 2.68 -14.04
N SER A 535 24.94 1.65 -14.41
CA SER A 535 24.49 0.74 -15.47
C SER A 535 23.24 -0.03 -15.03
N GLU A 536 22.41 -0.44 -16.00
CA GLU A 536 21.23 -1.27 -15.70
C GLU A 536 21.63 -2.56 -14.95
N GLN A 537 22.75 -3.19 -15.32
CA GLN A 537 23.25 -4.38 -14.63
C GLN A 537 23.62 -4.08 -13.18
N THR A 538 24.34 -2.98 -12.92
CA THR A 538 24.68 -2.57 -11.55
C THR A 538 23.43 -2.36 -10.68
N LEU A 539 22.37 -1.78 -11.26
CA LEU A 539 21.12 -1.59 -10.54
C LEU A 539 20.40 -2.92 -10.29
N ARG A 540 20.42 -3.86 -11.24
CA ARG A 540 19.89 -5.23 -11.04
C ARG A 540 20.63 -5.95 -9.91
N ASP A 541 21.95 -5.88 -9.91
CA ASP A 541 22.79 -6.50 -8.87
C ASP A 541 22.47 -5.89 -7.48
N ALA A 542 22.32 -4.56 -7.39
CA ALA A 542 21.93 -3.88 -6.15
C ALA A 542 20.51 -4.24 -5.68
N ILE A 543 19.57 -4.43 -6.62
CA ILE A 543 18.21 -4.91 -6.31
C ILE A 543 18.27 -6.32 -5.72
N ASP A 544 19.05 -7.22 -6.34
CA ASP A 544 19.19 -8.59 -5.85
C ASP A 544 19.93 -8.66 -4.51
N GLU A 545 20.93 -7.81 -4.27
CA GLU A 545 21.64 -7.68 -2.99
C GLU A 545 20.73 -7.14 -1.85
N HIS A 546 19.71 -6.35 -2.19
CA HIS A 546 18.75 -5.86 -1.21
C HIS A 546 17.50 -6.73 -1.07
N PHE A 547 17.38 -7.80 -1.88
CA PHE A 547 16.24 -8.69 -1.85
C PHE A 547 16.47 -9.82 -0.84
N TRP A 548 15.95 -9.61 0.36
CA TRP A 548 15.98 -10.54 1.47
C TRP A 548 15.05 -11.74 1.23
N TYR A 549 15.56 -12.93 1.55
CA TYR A 549 14.81 -14.19 1.53
C TYR A 549 14.61 -14.73 2.96
N PRO A 550 13.43 -15.32 3.26
CA PRO A 550 13.13 -15.84 4.60
C PRO A 550 13.77 -17.21 4.85
N VAL A 551 15.10 -17.23 4.92
CA VAL A 551 15.90 -18.42 5.20
C VAL A 551 16.72 -18.23 6.48
N TYR A 552 16.88 -19.31 7.25
CA TYR A 552 17.77 -19.26 8.40
C TYR A 552 19.23 -19.21 7.96
N ARG A 553 19.98 -18.28 8.55
CA ARG A 553 21.42 -18.17 8.36
C ARG A 553 22.17 -18.87 9.49
N ASN A 554 23.35 -19.41 9.23
CA ASN A 554 24.21 -19.94 10.30
C ASN A 554 24.67 -18.80 11.21
N TYR A 555 24.65 -19.02 12.53
CA TYR A 555 25.10 -18.03 13.49
C TYR A 555 26.38 -18.44 14.17
N GLU A 556 27.22 -17.45 14.41
CA GLU A 556 28.38 -17.54 15.28
C GLU A 556 28.27 -16.48 16.37
N ARG A 557 28.80 -16.77 17.56
CA ARG A 557 28.83 -15.78 18.63
C ARG A 557 29.80 -14.66 18.25
N ARG A 558 29.33 -13.40 18.31
CA ARG A 558 30.23 -12.24 18.17
C ARG A 558 31.27 -12.27 19.31
N PRO A 559 32.58 -12.26 19.02
CA PRO A 559 33.61 -12.14 20.04
C PRO A 559 33.41 -10.85 20.86
N GLU A 560 33.65 -10.93 22.17
CA GLU A 560 33.57 -9.78 23.09
C GLU A 560 34.62 -8.71 22.79
#